data_AF-A0A813BQH9-F1
#
_entry.id   AF-A0A813BQH9-F1
#
_cell.length_a   1.000
_cell.length_b   1.000
_cell.length_c   1.000
_cell.angle_alpha   90.00
_cell.angle_beta   90.00
_cell.angle_gamma   90.00
#
_symmetry.space_group_name_H-M   'P 1'
#
loop_
_entity.id
_entity.type
_entity.pdbx_description
1 polymer ?
#
loop_
_entity_poly.entity_id
_entity_poly.type
_entity_poly.pdbx_seq_one_letter_code
_entity_poly.pdbx_strand_id
1 'polypeptide(L)'
;MACTGYRRVCIAGQFFLVHRLVAAAFLGRAPSLAHWMVNHIDNDRCNNHVSNLSYVTPSENSRHAWTTNGSQRLPRQGRSALWRPCGREFWSSAASQAEAGRKLGVSPQCVSRCCSGFSSSCKATDGRNYEFQFKPVEKHEWNEEGELWKQAVHAGDGKVVSDLMVSNRGRVLRATDWGRKMPWRGSQMTAGYYTVHKGGRAYRVHRLVAGTFLGQPASQDLQVNHKDSNRWNNHVDNLEYATQSQNMQHALRRNVGIKRNGQGKPVQARVAGSNSPWQQFSSIKAAADHTGTNERVVSRLCSGRENVKNTSGWEFRFLPMEPFAGEEWRPVVLEGARVLRHYRS
;
A
#
# COMPACT_ATOMS: atom_id res chain seq x y z
N MET A 1 5.41 10.79 -13.08
CA MET A 1 4.96 9.46 -12.62
C MET A 1 4.75 9.52 -11.11
N ALA A 2 3.52 9.38 -10.62
CA ALA A 2 3.27 9.29 -9.18
C ALA A 2 3.66 7.89 -8.71
N CYS A 3 4.76 7.74 -7.95
CA CYS A 3 5.12 6.43 -7.41
C CYS A 3 4.31 6.17 -6.13
N THR A 4 3.73 4.97 -6.03
CA THR A 4 2.67 4.63 -5.06
C THR A 4 3.20 4.17 -3.70
N GLY A 5 4.44 4.54 -3.34
CA GLY A 5 5.09 4.19 -2.08
C GLY A 5 6.63 4.20 -2.15
N TYR A 6 7.30 3.70 -1.11
CA TYR A 6 8.77 3.61 -1.08
C TYR A 6 9.32 2.65 -2.14
N ARG A 7 10.32 3.10 -2.91
CA ARG A 7 11.06 2.26 -3.86
C ARG A 7 11.85 1.15 -3.15
N ARG A 8 11.94 -0.03 -3.76
CA ARG A 8 12.60 -1.22 -3.20
C ARG A 8 13.48 -1.92 -4.23
N VAL A 9 14.52 -2.61 -3.75
CA VAL A 9 15.47 -3.41 -4.54
C VAL A 9 15.78 -4.71 -3.79
N CYS A 10 16.01 -5.81 -4.53
CA CYS A 10 16.41 -7.10 -3.98
C CYS A 10 17.92 -7.29 -4.17
N ILE A 11 18.66 -7.52 -3.07
CA ILE A 11 20.10 -7.76 -3.05
C ILE A 11 20.34 -9.06 -2.27
N ALA A 12 20.99 -10.04 -2.89
CA ALA A 12 21.27 -11.36 -2.30
C ALA A 12 20.02 -12.02 -1.65
N GLY A 13 18.85 -11.90 -2.30
CA GLY A 13 17.59 -12.49 -1.82
C GLY A 13 16.86 -11.69 -0.73
N GLN A 14 17.38 -10.53 -0.33
CA GLN A 14 16.75 -9.66 0.67
C GLN A 14 16.27 -8.34 0.07
N PHE A 15 15.11 -7.87 0.51
CA PHE A 15 14.53 -6.60 0.06
C PHE A 15 15.00 -5.42 0.92
N PHE A 16 15.50 -4.38 0.26
CA PHE A 16 15.92 -3.12 0.86
C PHE A 16 15.11 -1.95 0.29
N LEU A 17 14.93 -0.89 1.09
CA LEU A 17 14.31 0.36 0.66
C LEU A 17 15.38 1.27 0.05
N VAL A 18 15.12 1.85 -1.12
CA VAL A 18 16.11 2.64 -1.86
C VAL A 18 16.60 3.84 -1.06
N HIS A 19 15.70 4.66 -0.50
CA HIS A 19 16.09 5.81 0.34
C HIS A 19 17.02 5.42 1.50
N ARG A 20 16.90 4.21 2.05
CA ARG A 20 17.79 3.77 3.13
C ARG A 20 19.18 3.39 2.65
N LEU A 21 19.26 2.77 1.47
CA LEU A 21 20.55 2.46 0.84
C LEU A 21 21.29 3.75 0.49
N VAL A 22 20.57 4.74 -0.06
CA VAL A 22 21.14 6.07 -0.36
C VAL A 22 21.60 6.75 0.93
N ALA A 23 20.75 6.82 1.95
CA ALA A 23 21.14 7.41 3.24
C ALA A 23 22.36 6.71 3.85
N ALA A 24 22.38 5.38 3.89
CA ALA A 24 23.51 4.63 4.45
C ALA A 24 24.83 4.84 3.69
N ALA A 25 24.78 5.01 2.37
CA ALA A 25 25.98 5.21 1.54
C ALA A 25 26.51 6.65 1.57
N PHE A 26 25.63 7.64 1.66
CA PHE A 26 26.02 9.06 1.51
C PHE A 26 25.95 9.86 2.82
N LEU A 27 25.01 9.56 3.71
CA LEU A 27 24.92 10.15 5.05
C LEU A 27 25.69 9.35 6.11
N GLY A 28 26.06 8.11 5.78
CA GLY A 28 26.79 7.22 6.69
C GLY A 28 25.88 6.56 7.73
N ARG A 29 26.43 6.26 8.91
CA ARG A 29 25.67 5.67 10.03
C ARG A 29 24.77 6.74 10.66
N ALA A 30 23.61 6.30 11.13
CA ALA A 30 22.73 7.16 11.91
C ALA A 30 23.49 7.78 13.10
N PRO A 31 23.29 9.08 13.39
CA PRO A 31 24.08 9.79 14.40
C PRO A 31 23.82 9.26 15.82
N SER A 32 22.67 8.64 16.06
CA SER A 32 22.41 7.88 17.28
C SER A 32 21.37 6.79 17.06
N LEU A 33 21.25 5.88 18.03
CA LEU A 33 20.22 4.83 18.02
C LEU A 33 18.79 5.38 17.95
N ALA A 34 18.57 6.61 18.44
CA ALA A 34 17.27 7.27 18.35
C ALA A 34 16.97 7.77 16.93
N HIS A 35 17.98 8.23 16.17
CA HIS A 35 17.84 8.85 14.86
C HIS A 35 17.97 7.85 13.70
N TRP A 36 17.37 6.66 13.85
CA TRP A 36 17.55 5.58 12.88
C TRP A 36 16.58 5.66 11.69
N MET A 37 15.52 6.48 11.77
CA MET A 37 14.53 6.59 10.68
C MET A 37 15.05 7.54 9.61
N VAL A 38 15.02 7.09 8.36
CA VAL A 38 15.30 7.95 7.20
C VAL A 38 14.01 8.62 6.75
N ASN A 39 13.97 9.94 6.83
CA ASN A 39 12.85 10.80 6.45
C ASN A 39 13.09 11.48 5.09
N HIS A 40 12.00 11.72 4.36
CA HIS A 40 11.97 12.53 3.14
C HIS A 40 11.61 13.97 3.51
N ILE A 41 12.52 14.92 3.29
CA ILE A 41 12.34 16.32 3.72
C ILE A 41 11.12 16.95 3.03
N ASP A 42 10.95 16.71 1.74
CA ASP A 42 9.80 17.16 0.95
C ASP A 42 8.52 16.32 1.11
N ASN A 43 8.55 15.27 1.94
CA ASN A 43 7.46 14.30 2.13
C ASN A 43 7.06 13.52 0.85
N ASP A 44 7.84 13.60 -0.23
CA ASP A 44 7.72 12.78 -1.43
C ASP A 44 8.64 11.55 -1.34
N ARG A 45 8.02 10.39 -1.11
CA ARG A 45 8.70 9.08 -1.01
C ARG A 45 9.39 8.65 -2.31
N CYS A 46 9.10 9.32 -3.42
CA CYS A 46 9.68 9.05 -4.73
C CYS A 46 10.97 9.85 -4.96
N ASN A 47 11.17 10.95 -4.25
CA ASN A 47 12.40 11.74 -4.28
C ASN A 47 13.47 11.12 -3.36
N ASN A 48 14.25 10.18 -3.90
CA ASN A 48 15.30 9.48 -3.14
C ASN A 48 16.67 10.19 -3.25
N HIS A 49 16.70 11.45 -3.66
CA HIS A 49 17.95 12.22 -3.73
C HIS A 49 18.52 12.41 -2.33
N VAL A 50 19.84 12.25 -2.16
CA VAL A 50 20.49 12.30 -0.83
C VAL A 50 20.17 13.60 -0.08
N SER A 51 20.13 14.75 -0.77
CA SER A 51 19.81 16.04 -0.13
C SER A 51 18.36 16.12 0.38
N ASN A 52 17.48 15.23 -0.07
CA ASN A 52 16.11 15.11 0.40
C ASN A 52 15.95 14.09 1.54
N LEU A 53 17.03 13.47 2.00
CA LEU A 53 17.01 12.43 3.01
C LEU A 53 17.70 12.90 4.29
N SER A 54 17.11 12.58 5.44
CA SER A 54 17.71 12.87 6.74
C SER A 54 17.44 11.77 7.76
N TYR A 55 18.37 11.57 8.69
CA TYR A 55 18.18 10.70 9.85
C TYR A 55 17.42 11.47 10.95
N VAL A 56 16.30 10.91 11.37
CA VAL A 56 15.41 11.51 12.37
C VAL A 56 14.96 10.45 13.38
N THR A 57 14.51 10.91 14.54
CA THR A 57 13.79 10.09 15.50
C THR A 57 12.36 9.79 15.03
N PRO A 58 11.70 8.73 15.55
CA PRO A 58 10.30 8.47 15.26
C PRO A 58 9.35 9.65 15.62
N SER A 59 9.66 10.40 16.68
CA SER A 59 8.87 11.55 17.11
C SER A 59 9.04 12.75 16.18
N GLU A 60 10.26 13.04 15.75
CA GLU A 60 10.55 14.07 14.74
C GLU A 60 9.94 13.72 13.39
N ASN A 61 10.06 12.46 12.94
CA ASN A 61 9.43 12.01 11.71
C ASN A 61 7.92 12.20 11.74
N SER A 62 7.30 11.89 12.89
CA SER A 62 5.87 12.11 13.09
C SER A 62 5.54 13.60 13.02
N ARG A 63 6.28 14.45 13.75
CA ARG A 63 6.08 15.91 13.76
C ARG A 63 6.25 16.52 12.37
N HIS A 64 7.27 16.12 11.62
CA HIS A 64 7.50 16.53 10.23
C HIS A 64 6.34 16.12 9.32
N ALA A 65 5.85 14.89 9.47
CA ALA A 65 4.66 14.45 8.73
C ALA A 65 3.41 15.25 9.11
N TRP A 66 3.29 15.72 10.35
CA TRP A 66 2.19 16.58 10.82
C TRP A 66 2.29 18.01 10.26
N THR A 67 3.49 18.61 10.22
CA THR A 67 3.70 19.97 9.72
C THR A 67 3.60 20.04 8.19
N THR A 68 4.07 19.01 7.49
CA THR A 68 4.24 19.02 6.04
C THR A 68 3.03 18.41 5.29
N ASN A 69 2.21 17.54 5.94
CA ASN A 69 0.92 17.15 5.35
C ASN A 69 -0.13 18.24 5.60
N GLY A 70 -0.43 19.04 4.56
CA GLY A 70 -1.56 19.99 4.57
C GLY A 70 -2.95 19.33 4.70
N SER A 71 -3.05 18.00 4.65
CA SER A 71 -4.26 17.28 4.99
C SER A 71 -4.39 17.17 6.51
N GLN A 72 -4.90 18.22 7.14
CA GLN A 72 -5.48 18.10 8.47
C GLN A 72 -6.51 16.96 8.41
N ARG A 73 -6.19 15.79 8.98
CA ARG A 73 -7.25 14.88 9.38
C ARG A 73 -8.02 15.67 10.43
N LEU A 74 -9.19 16.19 10.03
CA LEU A 74 -10.14 16.78 10.97
C LEU A 74 -10.17 15.86 12.21
N PRO A 75 -10.02 16.41 13.44
CA PRO A 75 -10.08 15.60 14.63
C PRO A 75 -11.34 14.76 14.54
N ARG A 76 -11.20 13.43 14.64
CA ARG A 76 -12.34 12.52 14.62
C ARG A 76 -13.30 12.98 15.70
N GLN A 77 -14.41 13.61 15.33
CA GLN A 77 -15.47 13.93 16.28
C GLN A 77 -15.92 12.60 16.90
N GLY A 78 -15.81 12.49 18.22
CA GLY A 78 -16.31 11.32 18.95
C GLY A 78 -17.81 11.16 18.70
N ARG A 79 -18.33 9.94 18.69
CA ARG A 79 -19.78 9.73 18.58
C ARG A 79 -20.48 10.31 19.79
N SER A 80 -21.51 11.13 19.56
CA SER A 80 -22.31 11.72 20.62
C SER A 80 -23.00 10.64 21.46
N ALA A 81 -23.04 10.85 22.75
CA ALA A 81 -23.66 9.96 23.72
C ALA A 81 -24.90 10.63 24.30
N LEU A 82 -26.00 9.89 24.37
CA LEU A 82 -27.16 10.24 25.17
C LEU A 82 -27.02 9.59 26.54
N TRP A 83 -27.44 10.30 27.58
CA TRP A 83 -27.46 9.79 28.95
C TRP A 83 -28.72 10.23 29.69
N ARG A 84 -29.16 9.43 30.64
CA ARG A 84 -30.25 9.77 31.57
C ARG A 84 -30.06 9.06 32.91
N PRO A 85 -30.51 9.63 34.04
CA PRO A 85 -30.62 8.86 35.27
C PRO A 85 -31.61 7.70 35.07
N CYS A 86 -31.30 6.53 35.62
CA CYS A 86 -32.17 5.36 35.56
C CYS A 86 -33.59 5.71 36.05
N GLY A 87 -34.60 5.29 35.28
CA GLY A 87 -36.01 5.53 35.60
C GLY A 87 -36.55 6.91 35.20
N ARG A 88 -35.74 7.78 34.57
CA ARG A 88 -36.24 9.02 33.94
C ARG A 88 -36.55 8.82 32.47
N GLU A 89 -37.49 9.60 31.95
CA GLU A 89 -37.88 9.49 30.54
C GLU A 89 -36.94 10.28 29.61
N PHE A 90 -36.48 11.46 30.06
CA PHE A 90 -35.74 12.40 29.23
C PHE A 90 -34.24 12.08 29.11
N TRP A 91 -33.75 12.10 27.87
CA TRP A 91 -32.34 11.93 27.53
C TRP A 91 -31.64 13.27 27.36
N SER A 92 -30.48 13.43 28.01
CA SER A 92 -29.53 14.51 27.78
C SER A 92 -28.44 14.06 26.79
N SER A 93 -27.77 15.00 26.11
CA SER A 93 -26.71 14.69 25.14
C SER A 93 -25.33 15.22 25.53
N ALA A 94 -24.29 14.53 25.09
CA ALA A 94 -22.90 14.99 25.11
C ALA A 94 -22.27 14.77 23.73
N ALA A 95 -21.34 15.64 23.33
CA ALA A 95 -20.68 15.54 22.02
C ALA A 95 -19.81 14.28 21.90
N SER A 96 -19.40 13.67 23.02
CA SER A 96 -18.69 12.39 23.02
C SER A 96 -18.90 11.59 24.31
N GLN A 97 -18.55 10.30 24.28
CA GLN A 97 -18.49 9.45 25.48
C GLN A 97 -17.55 10.02 26.56
N ALA A 98 -16.42 10.61 26.15
CA ALA A 98 -15.46 11.21 27.07
C ALA A 98 -16.03 12.46 27.76
N GLU A 99 -16.80 13.25 27.03
CA GLU A 99 -17.52 14.39 27.61
C GLU A 99 -18.64 13.93 28.56
N ALA A 100 -19.42 12.92 28.19
CA ALA A 100 -20.44 12.33 29.07
C ALA A 100 -19.82 11.81 30.37
N GLY A 101 -18.71 11.07 30.26
CA GLY A 101 -17.97 10.57 31.42
C GLY A 101 -17.48 11.69 32.34
N ARG A 102 -16.90 12.77 31.78
CA ARG A 102 -16.47 13.93 32.57
C ARG A 102 -17.64 14.64 33.26
N LYS A 103 -18.77 14.85 32.58
CA LYS A 103 -19.94 15.54 33.14
C LYS A 103 -20.57 14.80 34.32
N LEU A 104 -20.55 13.47 34.28
CA LEU A 104 -21.24 12.62 35.26
C LEU A 104 -20.29 11.94 36.25
N GLY A 105 -18.97 12.15 36.14
CA GLY A 105 -17.99 11.44 36.96
C GLY A 105 -17.97 9.93 36.71
N VAL A 106 -18.26 9.49 35.49
CA VAL A 106 -18.30 8.06 35.10
C VAL A 106 -17.11 7.77 34.18
N SER A 107 -16.48 6.60 34.31
CA SER A 107 -15.38 6.23 33.42
C SER A 107 -15.87 6.13 31.96
N PRO A 108 -15.12 6.66 30.97
CA PRO A 108 -15.49 6.56 29.56
C PRO A 108 -15.68 5.11 29.08
N GLN A 109 -14.98 4.16 29.71
CA GLN A 109 -15.13 2.73 29.46
C GLN A 109 -16.50 2.21 29.90
N CYS A 110 -17.00 2.65 31.06
CA CYS A 110 -18.33 2.27 31.53
C CYS A 110 -19.42 2.84 30.60
N VAL A 111 -19.28 4.11 30.20
CA VAL A 111 -20.15 4.75 29.19
C VAL A 111 -20.17 3.93 27.90
N SER A 112 -19.00 3.51 27.39
CA SER A 112 -18.91 2.71 26.17
C SER A 112 -19.58 1.33 26.30
N ARG A 113 -19.43 0.65 27.45
CA ARG A 113 -20.08 -0.64 27.72
C ARG A 113 -21.60 -0.50 27.72
N CYS A 114 -22.13 0.56 28.34
CA CYS A 114 -23.56 0.87 28.34
C CYS A 114 -24.07 1.16 26.92
N CYS A 115 -23.41 2.07 26.19
CA CYS A 115 -23.81 2.38 24.82
C CYS A 115 -23.75 1.19 23.84
N SER A 116 -22.99 0.15 24.19
CA SER A 116 -22.81 -1.06 23.38
C SER A 116 -23.69 -2.24 23.85
N GLY A 117 -24.50 -2.04 24.89
CA GLY A 117 -25.40 -3.06 25.44
C GLY A 117 -24.72 -4.13 26.32
N PHE A 118 -23.44 -3.97 26.67
CA PHE A 118 -22.74 -4.88 27.58
C PHE A 118 -23.04 -4.61 29.06
N SER A 119 -23.68 -3.50 29.36
CA SER A 119 -24.09 -3.10 30.72
C SER A 119 -25.36 -2.26 30.59
N SER A 120 -26.28 -2.38 31.55
CA SER A 120 -27.56 -1.65 31.52
C SER A 120 -27.42 -0.22 32.05
N SER A 121 -26.50 0.02 32.99
CA SER A 121 -26.24 1.33 33.58
C SER A 121 -24.84 1.43 34.20
N CYS A 122 -24.43 2.63 34.56
CA CYS A 122 -23.21 2.92 35.33
C CYS A 122 -23.53 3.81 36.53
N LYS A 123 -22.95 3.49 37.68
CA LYS A 123 -22.99 4.35 38.86
C LYS A 123 -22.03 5.53 38.70
N ALA A 124 -22.55 6.74 38.89
CA ALA A 124 -21.80 7.99 38.89
C ALA A 124 -21.28 8.36 40.29
N THR A 125 -20.42 9.37 40.34
CA THR A 125 -19.86 9.89 41.62
C THR A 125 -20.93 10.55 42.50
N ASP A 126 -22.06 10.98 41.92
CA ASP A 126 -23.23 11.50 42.66
C ASP A 126 -24.09 10.39 43.30
N GLY A 127 -23.68 9.13 43.17
CA GLY A 127 -24.36 7.96 43.71
C GLY A 127 -25.53 7.42 42.86
N ARG A 128 -25.91 8.10 41.77
CA ARG A 128 -27.00 7.69 40.88
C ARG A 128 -26.51 6.74 39.80
N ASN A 129 -27.41 5.89 39.31
CA ASN A 129 -27.16 5.08 38.12
C ASN A 129 -27.64 5.82 36.88
N TYR A 130 -26.82 5.80 35.83
CA TYR A 130 -27.10 6.41 34.54
C TYR A 130 -27.12 5.37 33.44
N GLU A 131 -28.12 5.47 32.58
CA GLU A 131 -28.19 4.74 31.32
C GLU A 131 -27.50 5.54 30.23
N PHE A 132 -26.83 4.85 29.31
CA PHE A 132 -26.18 5.47 28.17
C PHE A 132 -26.55 4.76 26.88
N GLN A 133 -26.78 5.53 25.84
CA GLN A 133 -26.89 5.03 24.48
C GLN A 133 -26.18 5.97 23.52
N PHE A 134 -25.76 5.48 22.37
CA PHE A 134 -25.32 6.38 21.32
C PHE A 134 -26.51 7.22 20.85
N LYS A 135 -26.30 8.52 20.59
CA LYS A 135 -27.29 9.30 19.86
C LYS A 135 -27.55 8.54 18.55
N PRO A 136 -28.81 8.15 18.25
CA PRO A 136 -29.13 7.54 16.97
C PRO A 136 -28.62 8.48 15.89
N VAL A 137 -27.77 7.96 15.00
CA VAL A 137 -27.43 8.73 13.82
C VAL A 137 -28.70 8.73 12.98
N GLU A 138 -29.24 9.91 12.66
CA GLU A 138 -30.37 10.00 11.75
C GLU A 138 -30.00 9.31 10.43
N LYS A 139 -30.91 8.46 9.94
CA LYS A 139 -30.70 7.43 8.90
C LYS A 139 -30.17 7.97 7.54
N HIS A 140 -29.92 9.26 7.37
CA HIS A 140 -29.74 9.92 6.07
C HIS A 140 -28.47 10.74 5.86
N GLU A 141 -27.64 11.02 6.87
CA GLU A 141 -26.54 11.99 6.67
C GLU A 141 -25.30 11.46 5.92
N TRP A 142 -25.20 10.14 5.65
CA TRP A 142 -23.99 9.55 5.02
C TRP A 142 -24.18 9.03 3.61
N ASN A 143 -25.43 8.93 3.16
CA ASN A 143 -25.73 8.52 1.81
C ASN A 143 -25.65 9.78 0.95
N GLU A 144 -24.60 9.83 0.13
CA GLU A 144 -24.56 10.80 -0.95
C GLU A 144 -25.71 10.49 -1.92
N GLU A 145 -26.28 11.51 -2.52
CA GLU A 145 -27.38 11.34 -3.47
C GLU A 145 -27.00 10.33 -4.56
N GLY A 146 -27.90 9.38 -4.84
CA GLY A 146 -27.67 8.29 -5.80
C GLY A 146 -26.77 7.14 -5.34
N GLU A 147 -26.38 7.07 -4.06
CA GLU A 147 -25.65 5.91 -3.54
C GLU A 147 -26.57 4.74 -3.18
N LEU A 148 -26.37 3.63 -3.87
CA LEU A 148 -27.14 2.41 -3.73
C LEU A 148 -26.38 1.39 -2.89
N TRP A 149 -27.05 0.81 -1.90
CA TRP A 149 -26.49 -0.22 -1.03
C TRP A 149 -27.19 -1.55 -1.20
N LYS A 150 -26.42 -2.62 -1.34
CA LYS A 150 -26.92 -3.99 -1.54
C LYS A 150 -26.13 -4.98 -0.71
N GLN A 151 -26.70 -6.16 -0.50
CA GLN A 151 -25.98 -7.28 0.12
C GLN A 151 -24.82 -7.70 -0.79
N ALA A 152 -23.65 -7.92 -0.19
CA ALA A 152 -22.44 -8.19 -0.95
C ALA A 152 -22.47 -9.58 -1.59
N VAL A 153 -22.28 -9.64 -2.90
CA VAL A 153 -22.15 -10.86 -3.69
C VAL A 153 -20.75 -10.92 -4.28
N HIS A 154 -20.07 -12.05 -4.12
CA HIS A 154 -18.73 -12.21 -4.67
C HIS A 154 -18.77 -12.56 -6.17
N ALA A 155 -18.04 -11.78 -6.99
CA ALA A 155 -17.84 -12.08 -8.40
C ALA A 155 -16.98 -13.33 -8.59
N GLY A 156 -17.52 -14.37 -9.22
CA GLY A 156 -16.84 -15.60 -9.64
C GLY A 156 -17.44 -16.87 -9.04
N ASP A 157 -17.93 -16.83 -7.79
CA ASP A 157 -18.63 -17.97 -7.16
C ASP A 157 -20.09 -17.66 -6.82
N GLY A 158 -20.58 -16.44 -7.09
CA GLY A 158 -21.96 -16.04 -6.80
C GLY A 158 -22.33 -16.02 -5.33
N LYS A 159 -21.38 -16.27 -4.42
CA LYS A 159 -21.71 -16.44 -3.01
C LYS A 159 -22.06 -15.10 -2.38
N VAL A 160 -23.25 -15.06 -1.79
CA VAL A 160 -23.67 -13.97 -0.91
C VAL A 160 -22.82 -14.01 0.35
N VAL A 161 -22.20 -12.88 0.69
CA VAL A 161 -21.42 -12.71 1.90
C VAL A 161 -22.34 -12.23 3.01
N SER A 162 -22.67 -13.12 3.96
CA SER A 162 -23.59 -12.83 5.06
C SER A 162 -23.14 -11.61 5.87
N ASP A 163 -24.11 -10.83 6.36
CA ASP A 163 -23.93 -9.60 7.14
C ASP A 163 -23.00 -8.53 6.54
N LEU A 164 -22.71 -8.58 5.24
CA LEU A 164 -21.88 -7.61 4.57
C LEU A 164 -22.66 -6.91 3.46
N MET A 165 -22.61 -5.59 3.46
CA MET A 165 -23.22 -4.73 2.46
C MET A 165 -22.13 -3.98 1.70
N VAL A 166 -22.40 -3.70 0.43
CA VAL A 166 -21.55 -2.89 -0.45
C VAL A 166 -22.37 -1.81 -1.15
N SER A 167 -21.76 -0.66 -1.35
CA SER A 167 -22.35 0.44 -2.13
C SER A 167 -21.87 0.43 -3.59
N ASN A 168 -22.62 1.03 -4.51
CA ASN A 168 -22.15 1.32 -5.88
C ASN A 168 -20.90 2.22 -5.91
N ARG A 169 -20.61 3.00 -4.85
CA ARG A 169 -19.39 3.82 -4.70
C ARG A 169 -18.18 3.09 -4.11
N GLY A 170 -18.28 1.77 -3.93
CA GLY A 170 -17.19 0.94 -3.42
C GLY A 170 -16.89 1.04 -1.92
N ARG A 171 -17.87 1.47 -1.12
CA ARG A 171 -17.88 1.38 0.35
C ARG A 171 -18.47 0.04 0.80
N VAL A 172 -18.11 -0.37 2.02
CA VAL A 172 -18.55 -1.58 2.70
C VAL A 172 -19.07 -1.22 4.09
N LEU A 173 -20.06 -1.98 4.56
CA LEU A 173 -20.58 -1.90 5.91
C LEU A 173 -21.07 -3.27 6.37
N ARG A 174 -21.02 -3.56 7.67
CA ARG A 174 -21.75 -4.73 8.18
C ARG A 174 -23.22 -4.38 8.32
N ALA A 175 -24.12 -5.30 7.95
CA ALA A 175 -25.56 -5.05 8.06
C ALA A 175 -25.97 -4.69 9.51
N THR A 176 -25.37 -5.33 10.51
CA THR A 176 -25.59 -5.04 11.93
C THR A 176 -25.00 -3.71 12.40
N ASP A 177 -24.09 -3.13 11.63
CA ASP A 177 -23.47 -1.83 11.91
C ASP A 177 -24.19 -0.67 11.19
N TRP A 178 -25.29 -0.95 10.47
CA TRP A 178 -26.07 0.05 9.77
C TRP A 178 -26.62 1.12 10.73
N GLY A 179 -26.35 2.40 10.45
CA GLY A 179 -26.66 3.53 11.34
C GLY A 179 -25.86 3.58 12.66
N ARG A 180 -24.99 2.59 12.91
CA ARG A 180 -24.13 2.52 14.11
C ARG A 180 -22.69 2.87 13.77
N LYS A 181 -22.19 2.53 12.59
CA LYS A 181 -20.82 2.85 12.18
C LYS A 181 -20.80 3.45 10.78
N MET A 182 -19.83 4.32 10.58
CA MET A 182 -19.52 4.89 9.27
C MET A 182 -19.15 3.76 8.30
N PRO A 183 -19.72 3.76 7.07
CA PRO A 183 -19.24 2.88 6.03
C PRO A 183 -17.79 3.21 5.64
N TRP A 184 -17.02 2.20 5.26
CA TRP A 184 -15.58 2.36 4.96
C TRP A 184 -15.22 1.70 3.63
N ARG A 185 -13.98 1.83 3.15
CA ARG A 185 -13.55 1.29 1.84
C ARG A 185 -12.90 -0.09 1.88
N GLY A 186 -12.82 -0.71 3.06
CA GLY A 186 -11.98 -1.88 3.33
C GLY A 186 -10.57 -1.53 3.85
N SER A 187 -9.78 -2.57 4.12
CA SER A 187 -8.36 -2.46 4.50
C SER A 187 -7.48 -2.45 3.26
N GLN A 188 -6.52 -1.53 3.20
CA GLN A 188 -5.63 -1.40 2.04
C GLN A 188 -4.50 -2.44 2.08
N MET A 189 -4.34 -3.19 1.00
CA MET A 189 -3.19 -4.08 0.79
C MET A 189 -2.02 -3.35 0.15
N THR A 190 -0.79 -3.84 0.39
CA THR A 190 0.44 -3.39 -0.30
C THR A 190 0.33 -3.49 -1.82
N ALA A 191 -0.44 -4.45 -2.33
CA ALA A 191 -0.70 -4.63 -3.77
C ALA A 191 -1.64 -3.57 -4.38
N GLY A 192 -2.17 -2.65 -3.56
CA GLY A 192 -3.05 -1.56 -3.99
C GLY A 192 -4.54 -1.89 -4.01
N TYR A 193 -4.97 -3.06 -3.53
CA TYR A 193 -6.39 -3.42 -3.46
C TYR A 193 -6.96 -3.21 -2.05
N TYR A 194 -8.24 -2.83 -1.97
CA TYR A 194 -8.98 -2.90 -0.71
C TYR A 194 -9.55 -4.30 -0.47
N THR A 195 -9.49 -4.76 0.79
CA THR A 195 -10.04 -6.05 1.23
C THR A 195 -10.91 -5.94 2.48
N VAL A 196 -11.74 -6.96 2.68
CA VAL A 196 -12.53 -7.18 3.90
C VAL A 196 -12.43 -8.64 4.30
N HIS A 197 -12.28 -8.90 5.60
CA HIS A 197 -12.26 -10.26 6.15
C HIS A 197 -13.63 -10.59 6.74
N LYS A 198 -14.23 -11.71 6.32
CA LYS A 198 -15.50 -12.22 6.85
C LYS A 198 -15.51 -13.75 6.78
N GLY A 199 -15.94 -14.40 7.87
CA GLY A 199 -16.02 -15.86 7.94
C GLY A 199 -14.69 -16.57 7.65
N GLY A 200 -13.57 -16.02 8.12
CA GLY A 200 -12.22 -16.58 7.86
C GLY A 200 -11.66 -16.34 6.45
N ARG A 201 -12.45 -15.80 5.52
CA ARG A 201 -12.01 -15.51 4.14
C ARG A 201 -11.77 -14.01 3.93
N ALA A 202 -10.73 -13.70 3.16
CA ALA A 202 -10.44 -12.34 2.68
C ALA A 202 -11.10 -12.14 1.31
N TYR A 203 -11.92 -11.09 1.19
CA TYR A 203 -12.58 -10.69 -0.05
C TYR A 203 -12.01 -9.38 -0.56
N ARG A 204 -11.79 -9.26 -1.88
CA ARG A 204 -11.41 -8.00 -2.52
C ARG A 204 -12.66 -7.16 -2.75
N VAL A 205 -12.65 -5.90 -2.32
CA VAL A 205 -13.83 -5.03 -2.36
C VAL A 205 -14.34 -4.81 -3.79
N HIS A 206 -13.46 -4.56 -4.76
CA HIS A 206 -13.88 -4.41 -6.17
C HIS A 206 -14.62 -5.65 -6.72
N ARG A 207 -14.26 -6.86 -6.28
CA ARG A 207 -14.96 -8.09 -6.71
C ARG A 207 -16.32 -8.22 -6.07
N LEU A 208 -16.49 -7.72 -4.84
CA LEU A 208 -17.80 -7.66 -4.20
C LEU A 208 -18.70 -6.64 -4.90
N VAL A 209 -18.17 -5.46 -5.22
CA VAL A 209 -18.91 -4.43 -5.94
C VAL A 209 -19.33 -4.94 -7.33
N ALA A 210 -18.38 -5.47 -8.12
CA ALA A 210 -18.69 -6.02 -9.44
C ALA A 210 -19.72 -7.16 -9.36
N GLY A 211 -19.54 -8.12 -8.44
CA GLY A 211 -20.48 -9.23 -8.29
C GLY A 211 -21.89 -8.79 -7.88
N THR A 212 -22.01 -7.65 -7.18
CA THR A 212 -23.28 -7.14 -6.65
C THR A 212 -24.02 -6.24 -7.64
N PHE A 213 -23.29 -5.43 -8.42
CA PHE A 213 -23.90 -4.42 -9.30
C PHE A 213 -23.76 -4.74 -10.79
N LEU A 214 -22.72 -5.47 -11.20
CA LEU A 214 -22.53 -5.94 -12.58
C LEU A 214 -22.95 -7.40 -12.77
N GLY A 215 -23.33 -8.10 -11.69
CA GLY A 215 -23.66 -9.51 -11.72
C GLY A 215 -22.44 -10.42 -11.81
N GLN A 216 -22.67 -11.70 -12.11
CA GLN A 216 -21.58 -12.67 -12.29
C GLN A 216 -20.95 -12.52 -13.68
N PRO A 217 -19.64 -12.78 -13.81
CA PRO A 217 -19.01 -12.77 -15.12
C PRO A 217 -19.63 -13.82 -16.03
N ALA A 218 -19.77 -13.50 -17.31
CA ALA A 218 -20.32 -14.42 -18.31
C ALA A 218 -19.48 -15.69 -18.51
N SER A 219 -18.17 -15.62 -18.20
CA SER A 219 -17.25 -16.77 -18.22
C SER A 219 -16.22 -16.68 -17.09
N GLN A 220 -15.63 -17.81 -16.72
CA GLN A 220 -14.65 -17.88 -15.62
C GLN A 220 -13.31 -17.18 -15.93
N ASP A 221 -13.00 -16.97 -17.21
CA ASP A 221 -11.77 -16.32 -17.66
C ASP A 221 -11.79 -14.80 -17.51
N LEU A 222 -12.97 -14.24 -17.25
CA LEU A 222 -13.14 -12.80 -17.05
C LEU A 222 -12.74 -12.39 -15.64
N GLN A 223 -11.93 -11.35 -15.57
CA GLN A 223 -11.45 -10.74 -14.33
C GLN A 223 -12.03 -9.33 -14.20
N VAL A 224 -12.29 -8.92 -12.97
CA VAL A 224 -12.71 -7.55 -12.70
C VAL A 224 -11.52 -6.61 -12.93
N ASN A 225 -11.69 -5.69 -13.87
CA ASN A 225 -10.72 -4.66 -14.25
C ASN A 225 -11.16 -3.28 -13.73
N HIS A 226 -10.19 -2.42 -13.43
CA HIS A 226 -10.40 -1.01 -13.13
C HIS A 226 -10.16 -0.19 -14.40
N LYS A 227 -11.22 0.44 -14.92
CA LYS A 227 -11.16 1.22 -16.17
C LYS A 227 -10.14 2.33 -16.09
N ASP A 228 -9.93 2.98 -14.95
CA ASP A 228 -8.92 4.03 -14.74
C ASP A 228 -7.54 3.51 -14.28
N SER A 229 -7.36 2.19 -14.15
CA SER A 229 -6.18 1.52 -13.57
C SER A 229 -5.85 1.90 -12.11
N ASN A 230 -6.71 2.67 -11.44
CA ASN A 230 -6.61 2.99 -10.03
C ASN A 230 -7.37 1.94 -9.20
N ARG A 231 -6.61 1.02 -8.60
CA ARG A 231 -7.10 -0.09 -7.78
C ARG A 231 -7.82 0.35 -6.49
N TRP A 232 -7.80 1.65 -6.16
CA TRP A 232 -8.52 2.24 -5.02
C TRP A 232 -9.92 2.74 -5.40
N ASN A 233 -10.14 3.03 -6.70
CA ASN A 233 -11.41 3.51 -7.21
C ASN A 233 -12.36 2.34 -7.49
N ASN A 234 -13.02 1.85 -6.44
CA ASN A 234 -13.97 0.74 -6.55
C ASN A 234 -15.40 1.19 -6.91
N HIS A 235 -15.57 2.36 -7.53
CA HIS A 235 -16.87 2.78 -8.03
C HIS A 235 -17.34 1.80 -9.13
N VAL A 236 -18.61 1.42 -9.12
CA VAL A 236 -19.14 0.43 -10.08
C VAL A 236 -18.89 0.85 -11.53
N ASP A 237 -19.07 2.13 -11.85
CA ASP A 237 -18.84 2.65 -13.21
C ASP A 237 -17.37 2.53 -13.66
N ASN A 238 -16.44 2.46 -12.70
CA ASN A 238 -15.02 2.25 -12.95
C ASN A 238 -14.64 0.76 -13.02
N LEU A 239 -15.58 -0.16 -12.83
CA LEU A 239 -15.33 -1.60 -12.90
C LEU A 239 -15.92 -2.19 -14.18
N GLU A 240 -15.24 -3.19 -14.71
CA GLU A 240 -15.72 -3.99 -15.84
C GLU A 240 -15.16 -5.42 -15.77
N TYR A 241 -15.78 -6.35 -16.48
CA TYR A 241 -15.23 -7.68 -16.69
C TYR A 241 -14.39 -7.68 -17.96
N ALA A 242 -13.11 -8.03 -17.87
CA ALA A 242 -12.20 -8.12 -18.99
C ALA A 242 -11.39 -9.42 -18.93
N THR A 243 -11.03 -9.96 -20.10
CA THR A 243 -10.11 -11.09 -20.15
C THR A 243 -8.71 -10.67 -19.71
N GLN A 244 -7.88 -11.64 -19.32
CA GLN A 244 -6.48 -11.35 -18.98
C GLN A 244 -5.73 -10.68 -20.15
N SER A 245 -5.99 -11.09 -21.40
CA SER A 245 -5.38 -10.52 -22.59
C SER A 245 -5.82 -9.07 -22.81
N GLN A 246 -7.12 -8.77 -22.67
CA GLN A 246 -7.65 -7.40 -22.76
C GLN A 246 -7.06 -6.52 -21.65
N ASN A 247 -7.01 -7.00 -20.41
CA ASN A 247 -6.45 -6.24 -19.30
C ASN A 247 -4.95 -5.94 -19.51
N MET A 248 -4.21 -6.91 -20.05
CA MET A 248 -2.81 -6.72 -20.43
C MET A 248 -2.65 -5.72 -21.58
N GLN A 249 -3.53 -5.76 -22.58
CA GLN A 249 -3.55 -4.77 -23.67
C GLN A 249 -3.88 -3.36 -23.16
N HIS A 250 -4.84 -3.20 -22.24
CA HIS A 250 -5.13 -1.91 -21.59
C HIS A 250 -3.92 -1.38 -20.83
N ALA A 251 -3.22 -2.24 -20.07
CA ALA A 251 -2.00 -1.88 -19.38
C ALA A 251 -0.85 -1.52 -20.34
N LEU A 252 -0.73 -2.22 -21.48
CA LEU A 252 0.26 -1.95 -22.51
C LEU A 252 -0.03 -0.63 -23.23
N ARG A 253 -1.27 -0.38 -23.65
CA ARG A 253 -1.72 0.88 -24.31
C ARG A 253 -1.47 2.10 -23.42
N ARG A 254 -1.68 1.99 -22.11
CA ARG A 254 -1.38 3.07 -21.14
C ARG A 254 0.10 3.26 -20.82
N ASN A 255 0.91 2.22 -21.02
CA ASN A 255 2.37 2.26 -20.86
C ASN A 255 3.10 2.60 -22.16
N VAL A 256 2.39 2.92 -23.27
CA VAL A 256 2.99 3.44 -24.49
C VAL A 256 3.64 4.78 -24.16
N GLY A 257 4.97 4.79 -24.08
CA GLY A 257 5.76 5.95 -23.66
C GLY A 257 6.61 5.72 -22.40
N ILE A 258 6.30 4.69 -21.59
CA ILE A 258 7.25 4.21 -20.57
C ILE A 258 8.26 3.31 -21.29
N LYS A 259 9.42 3.87 -21.65
CA LYS A 259 10.58 3.07 -22.06
C LYS A 259 10.78 2.00 -20.98
N ARG A 260 10.44 0.74 -21.27
CA ARG A 260 10.95 -0.37 -20.49
C ARG A 260 12.47 -0.21 -20.55
N ASN A 261 13.15 -0.10 -19.41
CA ASN A 261 14.61 -0.20 -19.31
C ASN A 261 15.07 -1.64 -19.65
N GLY A 262 14.62 -2.13 -20.81
CA GLY A 262 14.97 -3.38 -21.45
C GLY A 262 15.67 -3.09 -22.78
N GLN A 263 16.41 -1.98 -22.87
CA GLN A 263 17.58 -2.01 -23.74
C GLN A 263 18.44 -3.14 -23.18
N GLY A 264 18.64 -4.21 -23.96
CA GLY A 264 19.48 -5.32 -23.53
C GLY A 264 20.81 -4.77 -23.01
N LYS A 265 21.37 -5.37 -21.95
CA LYS A 265 22.65 -4.88 -21.42
C LYS A 265 23.67 -4.87 -22.56
N PRO A 266 24.25 -3.72 -22.93
CA PRO A 266 25.23 -3.67 -24.00
C PRO A 266 26.44 -4.52 -23.62
N VAL A 267 26.96 -5.25 -24.60
CA VAL A 267 28.04 -6.22 -24.42
C VAL A 267 29.15 -5.87 -25.40
N GLN A 268 30.39 -6.06 -24.95
CA GLN A 268 31.55 -6.08 -25.82
C GLN A 268 32.02 -7.51 -26.03
N ALA A 269 32.40 -7.86 -27.26
CA ALA A 269 33.01 -9.15 -27.58
C ALA A 269 34.30 -9.01 -28.40
N ARG A 270 35.24 -9.93 -28.22
CA ARG A 270 36.44 -10.08 -29.07
C ARG A 270 36.88 -11.54 -29.12
N VAL A 271 37.70 -11.89 -30.11
CA VAL A 271 38.27 -13.24 -30.21
C VAL A 271 39.16 -13.51 -29.00
N ALA A 272 38.94 -14.64 -28.32
CA ALA A 272 39.66 -15.01 -27.11
C ALA A 272 41.17 -15.14 -27.38
N GLY A 273 42.00 -14.56 -26.51
CA GLY A 273 43.46 -14.56 -26.69
C GLY A 273 43.99 -13.68 -27.82
N SER A 274 43.14 -12.90 -28.50
CA SER A 274 43.57 -11.94 -29.53
C SER A 274 43.75 -10.52 -28.97
N ASN A 275 44.60 -9.74 -29.64
CA ASN A 275 44.72 -8.29 -29.43
C ASN A 275 43.71 -7.48 -30.24
N SER A 276 42.68 -8.12 -30.79
CA SER A 276 41.64 -7.44 -31.56
C SER A 276 40.86 -6.44 -30.67
N PRO A 277 40.43 -5.30 -31.23
CA PRO A 277 39.62 -4.34 -30.50
C PRO A 277 38.28 -4.97 -30.08
N TRP A 278 37.75 -4.50 -28.95
CA TRP A 278 36.44 -4.91 -28.46
C TRP A 278 35.34 -4.40 -29.37
N GLN A 279 34.55 -5.31 -29.93
CA GLN A 279 33.38 -4.97 -30.74
C GLN A 279 32.18 -4.73 -29.83
N GLN A 280 31.44 -3.65 -30.06
CA GLN A 280 30.28 -3.28 -29.23
C GLN A 280 28.98 -3.82 -29.82
N PHE A 281 28.13 -4.38 -28.97
CA PHE A 281 26.82 -4.88 -29.31
C PHE A 281 25.77 -4.24 -28.42
N SER A 282 24.62 -3.92 -29.02
CA SER A 282 23.49 -3.29 -28.33
C SER A 282 22.84 -4.19 -27.27
N SER A 283 23.13 -5.50 -27.27
CA SER A 283 22.60 -6.46 -26.30
C SER A 283 23.39 -7.78 -26.28
N ILE A 284 23.18 -8.58 -25.21
CA ILE A 284 23.61 -9.99 -25.14
C ILE A 284 23.15 -10.78 -26.37
N LYS A 285 21.92 -10.54 -26.84
CA LYS A 285 21.35 -11.24 -27.99
C LYS A 285 22.13 -10.91 -29.28
N ALA A 286 22.38 -9.64 -29.53
CA ALA A 286 23.15 -9.22 -30.70
C ALA A 286 24.58 -9.80 -30.69
N ALA A 287 25.22 -9.87 -29.53
CA ALA A 287 26.52 -10.53 -29.39
C ALA A 287 26.43 -12.04 -29.65
N ALA A 288 25.45 -12.72 -29.05
CA ALA A 288 25.21 -14.15 -29.22
C ALA A 288 24.96 -14.55 -30.68
N ASP A 289 24.12 -13.79 -31.38
CA ASP A 289 23.79 -14.02 -32.79
C ASP A 289 25.04 -13.81 -33.68
N HIS A 290 25.88 -12.81 -33.38
CA HIS A 290 27.12 -12.56 -34.13
C HIS A 290 28.21 -13.62 -33.90
N THR A 291 28.37 -14.10 -32.67
CA THR A 291 29.43 -15.05 -32.31
C THR A 291 28.99 -16.51 -32.38
N GLY A 292 27.74 -16.79 -32.77
CA GLY A 292 27.17 -18.14 -32.77
C GLY A 292 27.10 -18.77 -31.36
N THR A 293 27.09 -17.95 -30.32
CA THR A 293 27.15 -18.40 -28.91
C THR A 293 25.76 -18.35 -28.27
N ASN A 294 25.47 -19.22 -27.30
CA ASN A 294 24.19 -19.16 -26.58
C ASN A 294 24.11 -17.90 -25.67
N GLU A 295 22.97 -17.19 -25.68
CA GLU A 295 22.74 -15.99 -24.86
C GLU A 295 23.02 -16.21 -23.36
N ARG A 296 22.71 -17.40 -22.81
CA ARG A 296 23.01 -17.74 -21.41
C ARG A 296 24.52 -17.88 -21.16
N VAL A 297 25.28 -18.38 -22.14
CA VAL A 297 26.73 -18.49 -22.04
C VAL A 297 27.36 -17.10 -22.07
N VAL A 298 26.95 -16.25 -23.03
CA VAL A 298 27.39 -14.84 -23.10
C VAL A 298 27.12 -14.11 -21.77
N SER A 299 25.91 -14.23 -21.22
CA SER A 299 25.56 -13.60 -19.94
C SER A 299 26.43 -14.09 -18.77
N ARG A 300 26.76 -15.39 -18.73
CA ARG A 300 27.57 -15.97 -17.65
C ARG A 300 29.03 -15.55 -17.76
N LEU A 301 29.57 -15.51 -18.99
CA LEU A 301 30.92 -15.02 -19.28
C LEU A 301 31.05 -13.53 -18.92
N CYS A 302 30.10 -12.68 -19.32
CA CYS A 302 30.09 -11.26 -18.94
C CYS A 302 30.03 -11.01 -17.42
N SER A 303 29.45 -11.95 -16.66
CA SER A 303 29.29 -11.84 -15.21
C SER A 303 30.47 -12.41 -14.42
N GLY A 304 31.50 -12.95 -15.10
CA GLY A 304 32.70 -13.50 -14.45
C GLY A 304 32.45 -14.73 -13.58
N ARG A 305 31.45 -15.57 -13.88
CA ARG A 305 31.21 -16.78 -13.09
C ARG A 305 32.30 -17.82 -13.34
N GLU A 306 33.05 -18.18 -12.30
CA GLU A 306 34.24 -19.04 -12.32
C GLU A 306 34.02 -20.44 -12.94
N ASN A 307 32.79 -20.97 -12.94
CA ASN A 307 32.48 -22.33 -13.40
C ASN A 307 32.09 -22.44 -14.88
N VAL A 308 32.41 -21.44 -15.71
CA VAL A 308 32.02 -21.42 -17.13
C VAL A 308 33.24 -21.69 -18.00
N LYS A 309 33.39 -22.92 -18.49
CA LYS A 309 34.39 -23.22 -19.52
C LYS A 309 34.05 -22.40 -20.77
N ASN A 310 34.95 -21.52 -21.18
CA ASN A 310 34.79 -20.73 -22.39
C ASN A 310 35.06 -21.61 -23.62
N THR A 311 34.02 -22.26 -24.13
CA THR A 311 34.08 -23.05 -25.37
C THR A 311 33.74 -22.23 -26.61
N SER A 312 33.48 -20.93 -26.47
CA SER A 312 33.01 -20.09 -27.57
C SER A 312 34.13 -19.57 -28.47
N GLY A 313 35.38 -19.55 -27.99
CA GLY A 313 36.48 -18.86 -28.69
C GLY A 313 36.36 -17.33 -28.65
N TRP A 314 35.41 -16.79 -27.88
CA TRP A 314 35.16 -15.35 -27.71
C TRP A 314 35.23 -14.96 -26.24
N GLU A 315 35.77 -13.77 -25.98
CA GLU A 315 35.69 -13.09 -24.69
C GLU A 315 34.52 -12.11 -24.71
N PHE A 316 33.75 -12.07 -23.62
CA PHE A 316 32.61 -11.15 -23.48
C PHE A 316 32.71 -10.38 -22.17
N ARG A 317 32.37 -9.09 -22.21
CA ARG A 317 32.18 -8.26 -21.01
C ARG A 317 31.00 -7.32 -21.19
N PHE A 318 30.34 -6.93 -20.09
CA PHE A 318 29.39 -5.83 -20.17
C PHE A 318 30.13 -4.54 -20.56
N LEU A 319 29.52 -3.72 -21.41
CA LEU A 319 30.05 -2.38 -21.68
C LEU A 319 30.18 -1.66 -20.33
N PRO A 320 31.37 -1.14 -19.97
CA PRO A 320 31.50 -0.32 -18.77
C PRO A 320 30.50 0.82 -18.89
N MET A 321 29.61 0.98 -17.90
CA MET A 321 28.81 2.19 -17.87
C MET A 321 29.76 3.33 -17.52
N GLU A 322 29.92 4.28 -18.44
CA GLU A 322 30.50 5.57 -18.09
C GLU A 322 29.62 6.18 -16.99
N PRO A 323 30.19 6.59 -15.84
CA PRO A 323 29.44 7.33 -14.84
C PRO A 323 28.81 8.55 -15.49
N PHE A 324 27.53 8.82 -15.21
CA PHE A 324 26.92 10.06 -15.66
C PHE A 324 27.69 11.25 -15.07
N ALA A 325 27.99 12.25 -15.90
CA ALA A 325 28.73 13.44 -15.46
C ALA A 325 28.01 14.10 -14.27
N GLY A 326 28.71 14.23 -13.13
CA GLY A 326 28.16 14.77 -11.89
C GLY A 326 27.54 13.76 -10.93
N GLU A 327 27.44 12.47 -11.29
CA GLU A 327 27.01 11.41 -10.35
C GLU A 327 28.20 10.78 -9.62
N GLU A 328 28.12 10.77 -8.29
CA GLU A 328 29.07 10.06 -7.43
C GLU A 328 28.58 8.61 -7.20
N TRP A 329 29.42 7.63 -7.52
CA TRP A 329 29.11 6.21 -7.34
C TRP A 329 29.83 5.66 -6.10
N ARG A 330 29.05 5.24 -5.09
CA ARG A 330 29.56 4.60 -3.87
C ARG A 330 29.12 3.13 -3.75
N PRO A 331 29.94 2.26 -3.14
CA PRO A 331 29.51 0.92 -2.76
C PRO A 331 28.27 0.96 -1.86
N VAL A 332 27.38 -0.02 -2.03
CA VAL A 332 26.16 -0.12 -1.21
C VAL A 332 26.51 -0.55 0.21
N VAL A 333 26.07 0.22 1.21
CA VAL A 333 26.25 -0.09 2.64
C VAL A 333 25.00 -0.78 3.20
N LEU A 334 25.01 -2.12 3.24
CA LEU A 334 23.83 -2.91 3.64
C LEU A 334 23.53 -2.86 5.15
N GLU A 335 24.55 -2.77 5.98
CA GLU A 335 24.42 -2.79 7.45
C GLU A 335 23.56 -1.63 7.95
N GLY A 336 23.83 -0.41 7.47
CA GLY A 336 23.07 0.80 7.83
C GLY A 336 21.68 0.91 7.20
N ALA A 337 21.36 0.07 6.21
CA ALA A 337 20.06 0.08 5.53
C ALA A 337 19.03 -0.87 6.17
N ARG A 338 19.47 -1.80 7.03
CA ARG A 338 18.61 -2.75 7.75
C ARG A 338 17.89 -2.04 8.91
N VAL A 339 16.63 -2.40 9.16
CA VAL A 339 16.00 -2.07 10.45
C VAL A 339 16.70 -2.92 11.51
N LEU A 340 17.31 -2.32 12.53
CA LEU A 340 17.65 -3.00 13.77
C LEU A 340 16.33 -3.46 14.42
N ARG A 341 15.83 -4.64 14.06
CA ARG A 341 14.58 -5.20 14.63
C ARG A 341 14.76 -5.91 15.96
N HIS A 342 15.97 -5.94 16.53
CA HIS A 342 16.23 -6.60 17.80
C HIS A 342 17.10 -5.74 18.73
N TYR A 343 16.45 -4.86 19.49
CA TYR A 343 16.82 -4.54 20.86
C TYR A 343 15.50 -4.40 21.64
N ARG A 344 14.87 -5.53 21.93
CA ARG A 344 14.04 -5.68 23.12
C ARG A 344 14.87 -6.53 24.06
N SER A 345 15.58 -5.86 24.97
CA SER A 345 16.11 -6.47 26.19
C SER A 345 14.99 -7.01 27.04
#